data_AF-A0A7S4W132-F1
#
_entry.id   AF-A0A7S4W132-F1
#
_cell.length_a   1.000
_cell.length_b   1.000
_cell.length_c   1.000
_cell.angle_alpha   90.00
_cell.angle_beta   90.00
_cell.angle_gamma   90.00
#
_symmetry.space_group_name_H-M   'P 1'
#
loop_
_entity.id
_entity.type
_entity.pdbx_description
1 polymer ?
#
loop_
_entity_poly.entity_id
_entity_poly.type
_entity_poly.pdbx_seq_one_letter_code
_entity_poly.pdbx_strand_id
1 'polypeptide(L)'
;HAIRSHHLMNLRKKSRIYINRGAVLIGGLDETGLLPEHCVFLKVRTKGVTQTTFGNNLPPFEVITGPVLVAKHPVMHPGDVRMLYAVDIPQLHKQKNVLVFSQQGLRAEPHKMAGSDLDGDQFAVTWDERLF
;
A
#
# COMPACT_ATOMS: atom_id res chain seq x y z
N HIS A 1 8.57 -23.97 -17.58
CA HIS A 1 8.95 -23.03 -18.66
C HIS A 1 7.93 -21.90 -18.91
N ALA A 2 6.61 -22.15 -18.92
CA ALA A 2 5.61 -21.13 -19.27
C ALA A 2 5.56 -19.88 -18.35
N ILE A 3 5.65 -20.05 -17.03
CA ILE A 3 5.56 -18.93 -16.06
C ILE A 3 6.69 -17.91 -16.26
N ARG A 4 7.93 -18.39 -16.45
CA ARG A 4 9.09 -17.55 -16.71
C ARG A 4 8.91 -16.76 -18.01
N SER A 5 8.48 -17.41 -19.08
CA SER A 5 8.21 -16.75 -20.36
C SER A 5 7.10 -15.70 -20.25
N HIS A 6 6.07 -15.94 -19.45
CA HIS A 6 5.01 -14.97 -19.17
C HIS A 6 5.54 -13.72 -18.46
N HIS A 7 6.37 -13.89 -17.43
CA HIS A 7 6.98 -12.76 -16.71
C HIS A 7 7.92 -11.94 -17.61
N LEU A 8 8.78 -12.62 -18.38
CA LEU A 8 9.66 -11.95 -19.34
C LEU A 8 8.86 -11.22 -20.42
N MET A 9 7.74 -11.78 -20.89
CA MET A 9 6.88 -11.10 -21.86
C MET A 9 6.20 -9.86 -21.27
N ASN A 10 5.73 -9.92 -20.01
CA ASN A 10 5.14 -8.76 -19.32
C ASN A 10 6.17 -7.66 -19.09
N LEU A 11 7.40 -8.02 -18.71
CA LEU A 11 8.51 -7.08 -18.60
C LEU A 11 8.80 -6.44 -19.96
N ARG A 12 8.93 -7.24 -21.02
CA ARG A 12 9.26 -6.73 -22.36
C ARG A 12 8.16 -5.87 -22.97
N LYS A 13 6.89 -6.26 -22.84
CA LYS A 13 5.76 -5.59 -23.53
C LYS A 13 5.13 -4.47 -22.71
N LYS A 14 5.18 -4.54 -21.38
CA LYS A 14 4.44 -3.63 -20.48
C LYS A 14 5.34 -2.99 -19.41
N SER A 15 6.64 -3.30 -19.41
CA SER A 15 7.59 -2.82 -18.39
C SER A 15 7.07 -3.03 -16.97
N ARG A 16 6.41 -4.17 -16.71
CA ARG A 16 5.79 -4.48 -15.41
C ARG A 16 6.86 -4.90 -14.39
N ILE A 17 7.59 -3.91 -13.88
CA ILE A 17 8.68 -4.09 -12.92
C ILE A 17 8.10 -4.58 -11.59
N TYR A 18 8.68 -5.66 -11.05
CA TYR A 18 8.29 -6.20 -9.75
C TYR A 18 8.95 -5.40 -8.62
N ILE A 19 8.13 -4.90 -7.69
CA ILE A 19 8.58 -4.22 -6.49
C ILE A 19 8.33 -5.14 -5.29
N ASN A 20 9.40 -5.50 -4.58
CA ASN A 20 9.29 -6.44 -3.46
C ASN A 20 8.58 -5.80 -2.25
N ARG A 21 8.96 -4.57 -1.90
CA ARG A 21 8.35 -3.77 -0.82
C ARG A 21 7.26 -2.85 -1.37
N GLY A 22 6.23 -3.47 -1.93
CA GLY A 22 5.09 -2.77 -2.49
C GLY A 22 3.87 -3.68 -2.67
N ALA A 23 2.71 -3.04 -2.71
CA ALA A 23 1.40 -3.67 -2.83
C ALA A 23 0.41 -2.74 -3.55
N VAL A 24 -0.69 -3.32 -4.03
CA VAL A 24 -1.89 -2.58 -4.44
C VAL A 24 -2.99 -2.97 -3.47
N LEU A 25 -3.56 -1.99 -2.78
CA LEU A 25 -4.49 -2.20 -1.66
C LEU A 25 -5.73 -1.33 -1.84
N ILE A 26 -6.86 -1.79 -1.31
CA ILE A 26 -8.05 -0.97 -1.20
C ILE A 26 -7.81 0.13 -0.15
N GLY A 27 -8.25 1.35 -0.47
CA GLY A 27 -8.24 2.47 0.46
C GLY A 27 -9.42 2.42 1.43
N GLY A 28 -9.19 2.80 2.69
CA GLY A 28 -10.22 3.00 3.70
C GLY A 28 -10.00 4.29 4.48
N LEU A 29 -11.01 4.73 5.23
CA LEU A 29 -10.94 5.90 6.11
C LEU A 29 -10.65 5.46 7.55
N ASP A 30 -9.87 6.24 8.28
CA ASP A 30 -9.70 6.05 9.72
C ASP A 30 -10.95 6.51 10.49
N GLU A 31 -11.78 5.54 10.88
CA GLU A 31 -12.98 5.77 11.71
C GLU A 31 -12.64 6.10 13.17
N THR A 32 -11.40 5.90 13.62
CA THR A 32 -11.00 6.13 15.02
C THR A 32 -10.58 7.57 15.28
N GLY A 33 -10.15 8.30 14.24
CA GLY A 33 -9.63 9.66 14.35
C GLY A 33 -8.27 9.79 15.01
N LEU A 34 -7.59 8.68 15.29
CA LEU A 34 -6.29 8.65 15.94
C LEU A 34 -5.14 8.90 14.97
N LEU A 35 -5.37 8.70 13.67
CA LEU A 35 -4.36 8.85 12.65
C LEU A 35 -4.15 10.33 12.31
N PRO A 36 -2.93 10.90 12.49
CA PRO A 36 -2.68 12.31 12.21
C PRO A 36 -2.77 12.67 10.72
N GLU A 37 -2.89 13.96 10.41
CA GLU A 37 -2.79 14.43 9.02
C GLU A 37 -1.46 13.96 8.38
N HIS A 38 -1.51 13.64 7.08
CA HIS A 38 -0.41 13.08 6.29
C HIS A 38 0.11 11.69 6.73
N CYS A 39 -0.56 11.06 7.70
CA CYS A 39 -0.26 9.70 8.11
C CYS A 39 -1.25 8.69 7.53
N VAL A 40 -0.78 7.45 7.36
CA VAL A 40 -1.56 6.30 6.92
C VAL A 40 -1.35 5.12 7.85
N PHE A 41 -2.31 4.22 7.95
CA PHE A 41 -2.10 2.90 8.52
C PHE A 41 -2.02 1.88 7.38
N LEU A 42 -0.90 1.17 7.31
CA LEU A 42 -0.61 0.23 6.23
C LEU A 42 -0.41 -1.16 6.83
N LYS A 43 -1.29 -2.10 6.47
CA LYS A 43 -1.14 -3.50 6.87
C LYS A 43 -1.25 -4.41 5.67
N VAL A 44 -0.19 -5.16 5.39
CA VAL A 44 -0.07 -6.01 4.21
C VAL A 44 0.06 -7.48 4.59
N ARG A 45 -0.29 -8.37 3.67
CA ARG A 45 -0.01 -9.79 3.83
C ARG A 45 1.50 -10.05 3.70
N THR A 46 2.06 -10.76 4.66
CA THR A 46 3.46 -11.18 4.66
C THR A 46 3.75 -12.07 3.45
N LYS A 47 4.67 -11.65 2.57
CA LYS A 47 5.05 -12.43 1.38
C LYS A 47 5.93 -13.62 1.79
N GLY A 48 5.69 -14.81 1.22
CA GLY A 48 6.55 -15.98 1.45
C GLY A 48 6.20 -16.84 2.67
N VAL A 49 5.08 -16.57 3.36
CA VAL A 49 4.53 -17.52 4.34
C VAL A 49 3.86 -18.68 3.60
N THR A 50 4.66 -19.67 3.19
CA THR A 50 4.14 -21.01 2.96
C THR A 50 3.95 -21.64 4.35
N GLN A 51 2.76 -22.17 4.66
CA GLN A 51 2.49 -22.91 5.90
C GLN A 51 3.24 -24.25 5.95
N THR A 52 4.41 -24.34 5.33
CA THR A 52 5.17 -25.57 5.18
C THR A 52 6.29 -25.57 6.20
N THR A 53 6.08 -26.40 7.23
CA THR A 53 7.14 -27.15 7.91
C THR A 53 7.87 -26.36 9.02
N PHE A 54 7.40 -26.58 10.25
CA PHE A 54 8.16 -26.48 11.51
C PHE A 54 8.95 -25.18 11.77
N GLY A 55 8.37 -24.24 12.52
CA GLY A 55 9.14 -23.39 13.44
C GLY A 55 9.09 -21.88 13.23
N ASN A 56 8.72 -21.37 12.05
CA ASN A 56 8.66 -19.92 11.81
C ASN A 56 7.21 -19.42 11.81
N ASN A 57 6.66 -19.16 13.00
CA ASN A 57 5.35 -18.53 13.19
C ASN A 57 5.41 -17.02 12.89
N LEU A 58 5.73 -16.66 11.64
CA LEU A 58 5.58 -15.27 11.20
C LEU A 58 4.08 -14.94 11.13
N PRO A 59 3.63 -13.79 11.65
CA PRO A 59 2.25 -13.40 11.54
C PRO A 59 1.85 -13.30 10.06
N PRO A 60 0.62 -13.71 9.70
CA PRO A 60 0.17 -13.71 8.31
C PRO A 60 0.04 -12.30 7.70
N PHE A 61 0.11 -11.26 8.54
CA PHE A 61 0.08 -9.87 8.15
C PHE A 61 1.12 -9.08 8.94
N GLU A 62 1.72 -8.10 8.30
CA GLU A 62 2.68 -7.17 8.88
C GLU A 62 2.14 -5.74 8.78
N VAL A 63 2.33 -4.95 9.85
CA VAL A 63 2.09 -3.51 9.84
C VAL A 63 3.38 -2.84 9.38
N ILE A 64 3.27 -2.00 8.37
CA ILE A 64 4.40 -1.22 7.85
C ILE A 64 4.40 0.14 8.53
N THR A 65 5.59 0.59 8.92
CA THR A 65 5.81 1.92 9.50
C THR A 65 6.92 2.65 8.75
N GLY A 66 6.92 3.98 8.79
CA GLY A 66 7.90 4.81 8.12
C GLY A 66 7.40 5.44 6.81
N PRO A 67 8.29 6.05 6.01
CA PRO A 67 7.91 6.75 4.78
C PRO A 67 7.37 5.77 3.73
N VAL A 68 6.26 6.15 3.11
CA VAL A 68 5.62 5.38 2.04
C VAL A 68 5.24 6.28 0.86
N LEU A 69 5.45 5.77 -0.34
CA LEU A 69 4.99 6.41 -1.58
C LEU A 69 3.65 5.78 -1.97
N VAL A 70 2.63 6.62 -2.17
CA VAL A 70 1.26 6.21 -2.52
C VAL A 70 0.85 6.88 -3.83
N ALA A 71 0.21 6.13 -4.72
CA ALA A 71 -0.35 6.64 -5.94
C ALA A 71 -1.63 5.89 -6.33
N LYS A 72 -2.57 6.59 -6.96
CA LYS A 72 -3.70 5.98 -7.66
C LYS A 72 -3.43 5.96 -9.16
N HIS A 73 -3.75 4.83 -9.81
CA HIS A 73 -3.63 4.71 -11.25
C HIS A 73 -4.93 5.15 -11.94
N PRO A 74 -4.86 5.82 -13.10
CA PRO A 74 -3.66 6.34 -13.76
C PRO A 74 -3.10 7.61 -13.10
N VAL A 75 -1.77 7.74 -13.04
CA VAL A 75 -1.07 8.95 -12.58
C VAL A 75 -0.88 9.87 -13.78
N MET A 76 -1.54 11.03 -13.77
CA MET A 76 -1.47 11.99 -14.89
C MET A 76 -0.68 13.25 -14.51
N HIS A 77 -0.61 13.56 -13.22
CA HIS A 77 0.09 14.72 -12.68
C HIS A 77 1.10 14.28 -11.60
N PRO A 78 2.27 14.93 -11.45
CA PRO A 78 3.23 14.60 -10.39
C PRO A 78 2.62 14.65 -8.98
N GLY A 79 1.63 15.51 -8.77
CA GLY A 79 0.87 15.62 -7.53
C GLY A 79 -0.05 14.43 -7.21
N ASP A 80 -0.34 13.56 -8.19
CA ASP A 80 -1.11 12.33 -7.96
C ASP A 80 -0.30 11.25 -7.21
N VAL A 81 1.01 11.49 -7.04
CA VAL A 81 1.90 10.69 -6.22
C VAL A 81 2.17 11.43 -4.92
N ARG A 82 1.99 10.75 -3.79
CA ARG A 82 2.09 11.34 -2.45
C ARG A 82 3.10 10.57 -1.61
N MET A 83 3.98 11.31 -0.95
CA MET A 83 4.76 10.79 0.17
C MET A 83 3.93 10.96 1.44
N LEU A 84 3.70 9.86 2.15
CA LEU A 84 2.96 9.81 3.41
C LEU A 84 3.79 9.03 4.44
N TYR A 85 3.38 9.08 5.70
CA TYR A 85 4.05 8.37 6.77
C TYR A 85 3.16 7.26 7.34
N ALA A 86 3.61 6.02 7.27
CA ALA A 86 2.89 4.89 7.85
C ALA A 86 3.14 4.83 9.37
N VAL A 87 2.06 4.83 10.15
CA VAL A 87 2.07 4.83 11.61
C VAL A 87 1.31 3.62 12.12
N ASP A 88 1.83 2.99 13.18
CA ASP A 88 1.13 1.90 13.83
C ASP A 88 0.05 2.41 14.81
N ILE A 89 -1.20 2.02 14.56
CA ILE A 89 -2.36 2.34 15.39
C ILE A 89 -3.01 1.02 15.85
N PRO A 90 -2.87 0.63 17.13
CA PRO A 90 -3.40 -0.62 17.65
C PRO A 90 -4.91 -0.84 17.39
N GLN A 91 -5.69 0.23 17.40
CA GLN A 91 -7.14 0.21 17.16
C GLN A 91 -7.49 -0.23 15.73
N LEU A 92 -6.59 0.01 14.77
CA LEU A 92 -6.76 -0.35 13.36
C LEU A 92 -6.25 -1.77 13.02
N HIS A 93 -5.64 -2.49 13.98
CA HIS A 93 -5.05 -3.81 13.75
C HIS A 93 -6.03 -4.88 13.25
N LYS A 94 -7.34 -4.69 13.50
CA LYS A 94 -8.39 -5.59 13.00
C LYS A 94 -8.52 -5.54 11.48
N GLN A 95 -8.23 -4.39 10.87
CA GLN A 95 -8.24 -4.27 9.43
C GLN A 95 -7.03 -5.00 8.84
N LYS A 96 -7.21 -5.66 7.69
CA LYS A 96 -6.19 -6.53 7.09
C LYS A 96 -6.08 -6.26 5.60
N ASN A 97 -4.85 -6.18 5.09
CA ASN A 97 -4.58 -5.99 3.66
C ASN A 97 -5.24 -4.72 3.09
N VAL A 98 -5.07 -3.60 3.80
CA VAL A 98 -5.73 -2.32 3.54
C VAL A 98 -4.73 -1.17 3.71
N LEU A 99 -5.00 -0.07 3.03
CA LEU A 99 -4.39 1.23 3.29
C LEU A 99 -5.45 2.15 3.90
N VAL A 100 -5.26 2.58 5.14
CA VAL A 100 -6.22 3.46 5.83
C VAL A 100 -5.66 4.88 5.87
N PHE A 101 -6.46 5.84 5.41
CA PHE A 101 -6.11 7.26 5.36
C PHE A 101 -6.66 8.00 6.58
N SER A 102 -5.93 9.01 7.04
CA SER A 102 -6.42 9.92 8.08
C SER A 102 -7.67 10.67 7.62
N GLN A 103 -8.62 10.84 8.55
CA GLN A 103 -9.74 11.76 8.40
C GLN A 103 -9.40 13.22 8.75
N GLN A 104 -8.19 13.49 9.22
CA GLN A 104 -7.72 14.82 9.59
C GLN A 104 -7.17 15.59 8.39
N GLY A 105 -7.18 16.92 8.49
CA GLY A 105 -6.63 17.84 7.49
C GLY A 105 -7.70 18.57 6.67
N LEU A 106 -7.27 19.61 5.96
CA LEU A 106 -8.19 20.48 5.20
C LEU A 106 -8.76 19.78 3.95
N ARG A 107 -7.99 18.86 3.36
CA ARG A 107 -8.37 18.10 2.17
C ARG A 107 -7.91 16.66 2.36
N ALA A 108 -8.83 15.71 2.14
CA ALA A 108 -8.54 14.29 2.22
C ALA A 108 -7.40 13.88 1.28
N GLU A 109 -6.48 13.02 1.76
CA GLU A 109 -5.36 12.52 0.96
C GLU A 109 -5.79 11.77 -0.32
N PRO A 110 -6.81 10.90 -0.31
CA PRO A 110 -7.33 10.26 -1.53
C PRO A 110 -7.70 11.28 -2.61
N HIS A 111 -8.39 12.36 -2.23
CA HIS A 111 -8.81 13.40 -3.17
C HIS A 111 -7.64 14.20 -3.78
N LYS A 112 -6.44 14.14 -3.17
CA LYS A 112 -5.22 14.74 -3.74
C LYS A 112 -4.59 13.85 -4.82
N MET A 113 -5.00 12.58 -4.93
CA MET A 113 -4.48 11.60 -5.90
C MET A 113 -5.54 11.29 -6.97
N ALA A 114 -5.43 11.92 -8.15
CA ALA A 114 -6.35 11.70 -9.28
C ALA A 114 -7.84 11.87 -8.93
N GLY A 115 -8.17 12.70 -7.92
CA GLY A 115 -9.55 12.92 -7.50
C GLY A 115 -10.23 11.69 -6.89
N SER A 116 -9.46 10.77 -6.30
CA SER A 116 -9.96 9.54 -5.69
C SER A 116 -10.98 9.78 -4.58
N ASP A 117 -11.90 8.84 -4.43
CA ASP A 117 -12.70 8.66 -3.23
C ASP A 117 -12.37 7.29 -2.59
N LEU A 118 -13.23 6.80 -1.70
CA LEU A 118 -13.02 5.57 -0.94
C LEU A 118 -14.19 4.60 -1.14
N ASP A 119 -14.76 4.55 -2.35
CA ASP A 119 -15.92 3.70 -2.70
C ASP A 119 -15.54 2.29 -3.19
N GLY A 120 -14.24 1.98 -3.22
CA GLY A 120 -13.67 0.78 -3.85
C GLY A 120 -12.28 1.00 -4.46
N ASP A 121 -11.80 2.24 -4.40
CA ASP A 121 -10.52 2.66 -4.95
C ASP A 121 -9.31 1.87 -4.44
N GLN A 122 -8.42 1.56 -5.38
CA GLN A 122 -7.16 0.86 -5.13
C GLN A 122 -5.96 1.78 -5.31
N PHE A 123 -5.07 1.73 -4.33
CA PHE A 123 -3.85 2.52 -4.27
C PHE A 123 -2.64 1.62 -4.40
N ALA A 124 -1.72 1.99 -5.28
CA ALA A 124 -0.39 1.42 -5.28
C ALA A 124 0.43 2.09 -4.18
N VAL A 125 1.03 1.28 -3.31
CA VAL A 125 1.86 1.72 -2.21
C VAL A 125 3.19 1.00 -2.22
N THR A 126 4.28 1.72 -1.95
CA THR A 126 5.61 1.15 -1.78
C THR A 126 6.34 1.80 -0.62
N TRP A 127 7.09 0.97 0.11
CA TRP A 127 7.99 1.35 1.20
C TRP A 127 9.42 0.87 0.87
N ASP A 128 9.75 0.84 -0.43
CA ASP A 128 11.08 0.55 -0.91
C ASP A 128 11.88 1.86 -0.99
N GLU A 129 12.81 2.05 -0.06
CA GLU A 129 13.68 3.25 0.04
C GLU A 129 14.50 3.52 -1.22
N ARG A 130 14.60 2.57 -2.16
CA ARG A 130 15.29 2.79 -3.44
C ARG A 130 14.48 3.61 -4.44
N LEU A 131 13.21 3.87 -4.15
CA LEU A 131 12.26 4.53 -5.04
C LEU A 131 11.94 5.97 -4.62
N PHE A 132 12.51 6.48 -3.52
CA PHE A 132 12.37 7.86 -3.06
C PHE A 132 13.60 8.34 -2.29
#